data_AF-A0A0D2BXN9-F1
#
_entry.id   AF-A0A0D2BXN9-F1
#
_cell.length_a   1.000
_cell.length_b   1.000
_cell.length_c   1.000
_cell.angle_alpha   90.00
_cell.angle_beta   90.00
_cell.angle_gamma   90.00
#
_symmetry.space_group_name_H-M   'P 1'
#
loop_
_entity.id
_entity.type
_entity.pdbx_description
1 polymer ?
#
loop_
_entity_poly.entity_id
_entity_poly.type
_entity_poly.pdbx_seq_one_letter_code
_entity_poly.pdbx_strand_id
1 'polypeptide(L)'
;MTSPRKTRRPVQPRPKQPAYINPLHRQTTTTIRPYVPSRRQQPPINANSPLATQNTLPDKPAKPFPFFKLPGEIRNKIYSLVVPNTLVIVSSNHPQKEYNQLKAQKLPGEQVKCPRLRLFGQFQGQNTPVAMLFTCRQMYQELRQLIYSRTTFCFDRFVVINKFLNRVQKASATSIERLEVIHKGYSEPELMADREWKSRHDARWAAMLKRVKAELTGLRRLKLDLTIYDWPCSLDITEGWARPLLDLASDGLERVEILLEHDRFHKMKCAGVARELESKMMTPKGRKMKVQEARAEDKRKAKKILTITFPLNNRITSNNVPVPKMAKRTGLSEYAQAQPLVATCGIPMW
;
A
#
# COMPACT_ATOMS: atom_id res chain seq x y z
N MET A 1 55.37 -21.24 -53.55
CA MET A 1 55.18 -19.81 -53.27
C MET A 1 53.69 -19.54 -53.07
N THR A 2 53.24 -19.45 -51.81
CA THR A 2 51.83 -19.25 -51.44
C THR A 2 51.71 -17.96 -50.63
N SER A 3 50.82 -17.08 -51.07
CA SER A 3 50.64 -15.71 -50.56
C SER A 3 49.89 -15.69 -49.21
N PRO A 4 50.28 -14.85 -48.23
CA PRO A 4 49.66 -14.84 -46.91
C PRO A 4 48.34 -14.05 -46.92
N ARG A 5 47.28 -14.67 -46.40
CA ARG A 5 45.96 -14.05 -46.18
C ARG A 5 46.06 -12.92 -45.15
N LYS A 6 45.70 -11.70 -45.57
CA LYS A 6 45.52 -10.52 -44.72
C LYS A 6 44.38 -10.75 -43.71
N THR A 7 44.73 -10.82 -42.43
CA THR A 7 43.80 -10.74 -41.29
C THR A 7 43.15 -9.36 -41.22
N ARG A 8 41.81 -9.31 -41.30
CA ARG A 8 41.02 -8.09 -41.09
C ARG A 8 41.12 -7.66 -39.62
N ARG A 9 41.48 -6.39 -39.40
CA ARG A 9 41.51 -5.77 -38.06
C ARG A 9 40.09 -5.62 -37.48
N PRO A 10 39.91 -5.73 -36.15
CA PRO A 10 38.64 -5.45 -35.50
C PRO A 10 38.27 -3.98 -35.65
N VAL A 11 37.03 -3.72 -36.07
CA VAL A 11 36.46 -2.37 -36.18
C VAL A 11 36.20 -1.84 -34.77
N GLN A 12 36.89 -0.76 -34.38
CA GLN A 12 36.62 -0.08 -33.11
C GLN A 12 35.23 0.59 -33.13
N PRO A 13 34.47 0.53 -32.02
CA PRO A 13 33.18 1.20 -31.92
C PRO A 13 33.35 2.73 -31.96
N ARG A 14 32.64 3.37 -32.89
CA ARG A 14 32.61 4.82 -33.07
C ARG A 14 32.11 5.52 -31.79
N PRO A 15 32.78 6.58 -31.30
CA PRO A 15 32.27 7.38 -30.20
C PRO A 15 30.94 8.06 -30.59
N LYS A 16 29.93 7.95 -29.72
CA LYS A 16 28.64 8.61 -29.90
C LYS A 16 28.82 10.12 -29.75
N GLN A 17 28.45 10.88 -30.77
CA GLN A 17 28.43 12.33 -30.71
C GLN A 17 27.44 12.82 -29.61
N PRO A 18 27.77 13.91 -28.90
CA PRO A 18 26.85 14.50 -27.92
C PRO A 18 25.64 15.11 -28.64
N ALA A 19 24.44 14.77 -28.16
CA ALA A 19 23.19 15.32 -28.66
C ALA A 19 23.12 16.82 -28.33
N TYR A 20 23.00 17.64 -29.38
CA TYR A 20 22.75 19.07 -29.29
C TYR A 20 21.36 19.31 -28.69
N ILE A 21 21.28 19.97 -27.53
CA ILE A 21 20.03 20.32 -26.85
C ILE A 21 19.55 21.66 -27.40
N ASN A 22 18.50 21.65 -28.23
CA ASN A 22 17.75 22.86 -28.56
C ASN A 22 16.71 23.14 -27.46
N PRO A 23 16.71 24.33 -26.83
CA PRO A 23 15.63 24.72 -25.92
C PRO A 23 14.48 25.32 -26.73
N LEU A 24 13.44 24.52 -27.01
CA LEU A 24 12.15 25.04 -27.49
C LEU A 24 11.19 25.14 -26.30
N HIS A 25 11.19 26.32 -25.68
CA HIS A 25 10.19 26.74 -24.71
C HIS A 25 8.93 27.19 -25.47
N ARG A 26 7.98 26.27 -25.67
CA ARG A 26 6.61 26.61 -26.14
C ARG A 26 5.71 26.75 -24.92
N GLN A 27 5.42 27.99 -24.54
CA GLN A 27 4.36 28.31 -23.59
C GLN A 27 3.02 28.16 -24.31
N THR A 28 2.29 27.08 -24.05
CA THR A 28 0.87 26.97 -24.40
C THR A 28 0.04 27.56 -23.27
N THR A 29 -0.35 28.82 -23.42
CA THR A 29 -1.45 29.44 -22.68
C THR A 29 -2.75 28.77 -23.13
N THR A 30 -3.31 27.91 -22.28
CA THR A 30 -4.62 27.29 -22.54
C THR A 30 -5.66 28.10 -21.77
N THR A 31 -6.45 28.87 -22.50
CA THR A 31 -7.54 29.69 -21.97
C THR A 31 -8.58 28.81 -21.27
N ILE A 32 -8.75 28.99 -19.97
CA ILE A 32 -9.72 28.29 -19.14
C ILE A 32 -11.13 28.73 -19.57
N ARG A 33 -11.93 27.81 -20.12
CA ARG A 33 -13.36 28.04 -20.33
C ARG A 33 -14.09 28.05 -18.99
N PRO A 34 -14.93 29.05 -18.69
CA PRO A 34 -15.77 29.03 -17.51
C PRO A 34 -16.80 27.90 -17.60
N TYR A 35 -16.87 27.09 -16.54
CA TYR A 35 -17.88 26.05 -16.36
C TYR A 35 -19.23 26.71 -16.06
N VAL A 36 -20.18 26.59 -16.99
CA VAL A 36 -21.58 26.96 -16.79
C VAL A 36 -22.33 25.72 -16.30
N PRO A 37 -22.95 25.73 -15.10
CA PRO A 37 -23.73 24.59 -14.63
C PRO A 37 -24.96 24.42 -15.51
N SER A 38 -25.07 23.27 -16.16
CA SER A 38 -26.20 22.90 -17.00
C SER A 38 -27.46 22.77 -16.13
N ARG A 39 -28.40 23.69 -16.33
CA ARG A 39 -29.73 23.73 -15.69
C ARG A 39 -30.51 22.48 -16.11
N ARG A 40 -30.54 21.46 -15.24
CA ARG A 40 -31.40 20.28 -15.39
C ARG A 40 -32.85 20.76 -15.38
N GLN A 41 -33.52 20.68 -16.53
CA GLN A 41 -34.96 20.86 -16.61
C GLN A 41 -35.62 19.68 -15.87
N GLN A 42 -36.39 20.00 -14.84
CA GLN A 42 -37.29 19.04 -14.22
C GLN A 42 -38.51 18.84 -15.12
N PRO A 43 -39.03 17.61 -15.26
CA PRO A 43 -40.30 17.37 -15.93
C PRO A 43 -41.47 17.92 -15.09
N PRO A 44 -42.57 18.36 -15.73
CA PRO A 44 -43.77 18.82 -15.03
C PRO A 44 -44.45 17.64 -14.33
N ILE A 45 -44.66 17.78 -13.03
CA ILE A 45 -45.41 16.82 -12.20
C ILE A 45 -46.90 17.15 -12.35
N ASN A 46 -47.67 16.17 -12.84
CA ASN A 46 -49.12 16.20 -12.90
C ASN A 46 -49.71 16.38 -11.49
N ALA A 47 -50.52 17.42 -11.33
CA ALA A 47 -51.42 17.60 -10.22
C ALA A 47 -52.57 16.59 -10.35
N ASN A 48 -52.78 15.77 -9.30
CA ASN A 48 -54.09 15.38 -8.76
C ASN A 48 -53.92 14.19 -7.80
N SER A 49 -53.79 14.47 -6.51
CA SER A 49 -54.15 13.52 -5.44
C SER A 49 -54.50 14.31 -4.17
N PRO A 50 -55.67 14.06 -3.56
CA PRO A 50 -56.19 14.88 -2.46
C PRO A 50 -55.58 14.51 -1.10
N LEU A 51 -55.34 15.58 -0.35
CA LEU A 51 -55.16 15.76 1.10
C LEU A 51 -55.38 14.52 2.00
N ALA A 52 -54.29 14.07 2.62
CA ALA A 52 -54.29 13.57 3.99
C ALA A 52 -53.53 14.59 4.86
N THR A 53 -54.28 15.39 5.61
CA THR A 53 -53.78 16.44 6.50
C THR A 53 -53.13 15.81 7.72
N GLN A 54 -51.85 15.45 7.61
CA GLN A 54 -51.00 15.27 8.79
C GLN A 54 -50.38 16.63 9.13
N ASN A 55 -50.71 17.13 10.33
CA ASN A 55 -50.06 18.27 10.96
C ASN A 55 -48.59 17.93 11.27
N THR A 56 -47.74 17.90 10.25
CA THR A 56 -46.28 17.99 10.42
C THR A 56 -45.94 19.45 10.64
N LEU A 57 -45.57 19.79 11.89
CA LEU A 57 -44.88 21.03 12.21
C LEU A 57 -43.77 21.28 11.18
N PRO A 58 -43.60 22.51 10.66
CA PRO A 58 -42.51 22.83 9.77
C PRO A 58 -41.20 22.69 10.55
N ASP A 59 -40.55 21.54 10.38
CA ASP A 59 -39.23 21.26 10.90
C ASP A 59 -38.27 22.30 10.29
N LYS A 60 -38.03 23.38 11.04
CA LYS A 60 -37.02 24.37 10.66
C LYS A 60 -35.72 23.60 10.47
N PRO A 61 -35.07 23.69 9.30
CA PRO A 61 -33.83 22.96 9.08
C PRO A 61 -32.85 23.37 10.17
N ALA A 62 -32.45 22.39 10.99
CA ALA A 62 -31.51 22.62 12.08
C ALA A 62 -30.25 23.28 11.50
N LYS A 63 -29.83 24.40 12.11
CA LYS A 63 -28.64 25.12 11.64
C LYS A 63 -27.44 24.15 11.67
N PRO A 64 -26.63 24.09 10.61
CA PRO A 64 -25.49 23.20 10.57
C PRO A 64 -24.52 23.53 11.71
N PHE A 65 -24.02 22.50 12.38
CA PHE A 65 -23.06 22.65 13.47
C PHE A 65 -21.79 23.36 12.96
N PRO A 66 -21.32 24.43 13.62
CA PRO A 66 -20.19 25.22 13.14
C PRO A 66 -18.85 24.55 13.46
N PHE A 67 -18.57 23.41 12.83
CA PHE A 67 -17.41 22.56 13.11
C PHE A 67 -16.06 23.30 13.07
N PHE A 68 -15.87 24.21 12.11
CA PHE A 68 -14.63 24.99 11.98
C PHE A 68 -14.48 26.13 12.99
N LYS A 69 -15.51 26.44 13.78
CA LYS A 69 -15.40 27.37 14.92
C LYS A 69 -14.83 26.71 16.17
N LEU A 70 -14.73 25.38 16.22
CA LEU A 70 -14.07 24.68 17.31
C LEU A 70 -12.55 24.95 17.29
N PRO A 71 -11.86 24.96 18.45
CA PRO A 71 -10.40 24.96 18.48
C PRO A 71 -9.78 23.77 17.73
N GLY A 72 -8.57 23.96 17.18
CA GLY A 72 -7.89 22.95 16.36
C GLY A 72 -7.62 21.65 17.10
N GLU A 73 -7.39 21.72 18.41
CA GLU A 73 -7.15 20.56 19.29
C GLU A 73 -8.39 19.66 19.36
N ILE A 74 -9.58 20.27 19.45
CA ILE A 74 -10.85 19.54 19.48
C ILE A 74 -11.12 18.92 18.11
N ARG A 75 -10.87 19.65 17.02
CA ARG A 75 -10.99 19.11 15.66
C ARG A 75 -10.07 17.91 15.44
N ASN A 76 -8.80 18.01 15.86
CA ASN A 76 -7.84 16.91 15.80
C ASN A 76 -8.29 15.69 16.60
N LYS A 77 -8.87 15.88 17.79
CA LYS A 77 -9.47 14.78 18.57
C LYS A 77 -10.64 14.16 17.82
N ILE A 78 -11.53 14.95 17.21
CA ILE A 78 -12.64 14.42 16.40
C ILE A 78 -12.12 13.63 15.20
N TYR A 79 -11.16 14.17 14.46
CA TYR A 79 -10.51 13.45 13.36
C TYR A 79 -9.85 12.15 13.83
N SER A 80 -9.26 12.15 15.02
CA SER A 80 -8.66 10.96 15.63
C SER A 80 -9.68 9.87 16.00
N LEU A 81 -10.97 10.18 16.06
CA LEU A 81 -12.04 9.20 16.26
C LEU A 81 -12.59 8.71 14.92
N VAL A 82 -12.60 9.58 13.90
CA VAL A 82 -13.22 9.30 12.61
C VAL A 82 -12.28 8.61 11.62
N VAL A 83 -10.97 8.91 11.66
CA VAL A 83 -9.98 8.30 10.77
C VAL A 83 -9.47 7.00 11.40
N PRO A 84 -9.91 5.80 10.95
CA PRO A 84 -9.40 4.56 11.51
C PRO A 84 -7.93 4.36 11.13
N ASN A 85 -7.29 3.37 11.77
CA ASN A 85 -6.05 2.82 11.21
C ASN A 85 -6.40 2.03 9.96
N THR A 86 -5.72 2.34 8.86
CA THR A 86 -6.04 1.79 7.54
C THR A 86 -4.84 1.06 6.99
N LEU A 87 -5.08 0.04 6.17
CA LEU A 87 -4.04 -0.64 5.43
C LEU A 87 -4.23 -0.34 3.95
N VAL A 88 -3.16 0.11 3.30
CA VAL A 88 -3.14 0.40 1.87
C VAL A 88 -2.08 -0.45 1.20
N ILE A 89 -2.53 -1.37 0.35
CA ILE A 89 -1.63 -2.13 -0.52
C ILE A 89 -1.35 -1.27 -1.74
N VAL A 90 -0.09 -0.88 -1.89
CA VAL A 90 0.37 -0.10 -3.05
C VAL A 90 1.06 -1.04 -4.01
N SER A 91 0.52 -1.15 -5.21
CA SER A 91 1.06 -1.96 -6.29
C SER A 91 1.34 -1.11 -7.53
N SER A 92 2.13 -1.66 -8.46
CA SER A 92 2.28 -1.07 -9.79
C SER A 92 2.04 -2.10 -10.89
N ASN A 93 1.58 -1.61 -12.04
CA ASN A 93 1.65 -2.38 -13.27
C ASN A 93 3.13 -2.67 -13.63
N HIS A 94 3.37 -3.72 -14.41
CA HIS A 94 4.67 -3.94 -15.04
C HIS A 94 4.54 -3.51 -16.51
N PRO A 95 5.15 -2.38 -16.94
CA PRO A 95 4.95 -1.80 -18.27
C PRO A 95 5.09 -2.81 -19.40
N GLN A 96 6.13 -3.63 -19.35
CA GLN A 96 6.37 -4.65 -20.37
C GLN A 96 5.32 -5.77 -20.37
N LYS A 97 4.83 -6.18 -19.20
CA LYS A 97 3.84 -7.27 -19.10
C LYS A 97 2.49 -6.79 -19.62
N GLU A 98 2.10 -5.58 -19.24
CA GLU A 98 0.89 -4.94 -19.75
C GLU A 98 1.00 -4.66 -21.25
N TYR A 99 2.17 -4.20 -21.73
CA TYR A 99 2.42 -4.06 -23.16
C TYR A 99 2.23 -5.38 -23.91
N ASN A 100 2.80 -6.47 -23.42
CA ASN A 100 2.68 -7.79 -24.04
C ASN A 100 1.22 -8.28 -24.02
N GLN A 101 0.49 -8.04 -22.92
CA GLN A 101 -0.95 -8.37 -22.82
C GLN A 101 -1.78 -7.56 -23.82
N LEU A 102 -1.55 -6.25 -23.91
CA LEU A 102 -2.23 -5.39 -24.87
C LEU A 102 -1.89 -5.81 -26.31
N LYS A 103 -0.62 -6.13 -26.60
CA LYS A 103 -0.19 -6.62 -27.91
C LYS A 103 -0.86 -7.94 -28.29
N ALA A 104 -1.10 -8.83 -27.33
CA ALA A 104 -1.80 -10.09 -27.57
C ALA A 104 -3.31 -9.93 -27.82
N GLN A 105 -3.92 -8.85 -27.32
CA GLN A 105 -5.36 -8.58 -27.50
C GLN A 105 -5.69 -7.80 -28.77
N LYS A 106 -4.71 -7.12 -29.38
CA LYS A 106 -4.94 -6.24 -30.54
C LYS A 106 -4.88 -6.99 -31.87
N LEU A 107 -5.64 -6.49 -32.85
CA LEU A 107 -5.60 -6.97 -34.23
C LEU A 107 -4.24 -6.69 -34.88
N PRO A 108 -3.78 -7.54 -35.82
CA PRO A 108 -2.56 -7.30 -36.59
C PRO A 108 -2.61 -5.93 -37.27
N GLY A 109 -1.62 -5.07 -37.00
CA GLY A 109 -1.48 -3.74 -37.61
C GLY A 109 -1.70 -2.56 -36.66
N GLU A 110 -2.27 -2.76 -35.48
CA GLU A 110 -2.48 -1.66 -34.53
C GLU A 110 -1.25 -1.42 -33.64
N GLN A 111 -0.69 -0.21 -33.70
CA GLN A 111 0.47 0.15 -32.86
C GLN A 111 0.05 0.28 -31.39
N VAL A 112 0.48 -0.66 -30.56
CA VAL A 112 0.40 -0.55 -29.10
C VAL A 112 1.57 0.31 -28.61
N LYS A 113 1.31 1.32 -27.78
CA LYS A 113 2.36 2.06 -27.06
C LYS A 113 2.63 1.37 -25.72
N CYS A 114 3.90 1.33 -25.30
CA CYS A 114 4.24 0.82 -23.98
C CYS A 114 3.53 1.66 -22.89
N PRO A 115 2.71 1.05 -22.03
CA PRO A 115 1.97 1.78 -21.02
C PRO A 115 2.94 2.37 -20.00
N ARG A 116 2.61 3.55 -19.49
CA ARG A 116 3.39 4.17 -18.42
C ARG A 116 3.17 3.42 -17.11
N LEU A 117 4.19 3.41 -16.27
CA LEU A 117 4.08 2.90 -14.90
C LEU A 117 3.03 3.73 -14.13
N ARG A 118 2.03 3.05 -13.58
CA ARG A 118 0.93 3.56 -12.77
C ARG A 118 0.97 2.90 -11.40
N LEU A 119 0.75 3.72 -10.37
CA LEU A 119 0.59 3.25 -9.00
C LEU A 119 -0.89 3.05 -8.73
N PHE A 120 -1.22 1.94 -8.10
CA PHE A 120 -2.57 1.60 -7.66
C PHE A 120 -2.53 1.42 -6.14
N GLY A 121 -3.50 2.01 -5.46
CA GLY A 121 -3.70 1.83 -4.03
C GLY A 121 -5.00 1.09 -3.78
N GLN A 122 -4.94 -0.05 -3.10
CA GLN A 122 -6.11 -0.78 -2.65
C GLN A 122 -6.22 -0.66 -1.13
N PHE A 123 -7.32 -0.08 -0.66
CA PHE A 123 -7.63 0.00 0.76
C PHE A 123 -8.16 -1.35 1.24
N GLN A 124 -7.61 -1.85 2.33
CA GLN A 124 -8.09 -3.05 3.01
C GLN A 124 -8.72 -2.64 4.35
N GLY A 125 -9.96 -3.09 4.60
CA GLY A 125 -10.68 -2.83 5.85
C GLY A 125 -11.79 -1.78 5.73
N GLN A 126 -12.07 -1.08 6.82
CA GLN A 126 -13.13 -0.07 6.87
C GLN A 126 -12.85 1.08 5.91
N ASN A 127 -13.93 1.63 5.33
CA ASN A 127 -13.88 2.74 4.39
C ASN A 127 -13.07 3.89 4.99
N THR A 128 -11.85 4.09 4.47
CA THR A 128 -11.04 5.24 4.85
C THR A 128 -11.85 6.48 4.47
N PRO A 129 -11.97 7.49 5.34
CA PRO A 129 -12.74 8.70 5.05
C PRO A 129 -12.00 9.61 4.06
N VAL A 130 -11.50 9.05 2.95
CA VAL A 130 -10.85 9.79 1.85
C VAL A 130 -11.80 10.85 1.29
N ALA A 131 -13.11 10.60 1.35
CA ALA A 131 -14.14 11.59 1.02
C ALA A 131 -13.96 12.91 1.81
N MET A 132 -13.48 12.86 3.05
CA MET A 132 -13.25 14.06 3.86
C MET A 132 -12.16 14.96 3.29
N LEU A 133 -11.14 14.38 2.63
CA LEU A 133 -10.10 15.16 1.95
C LEU A 133 -10.66 16.00 0.79
N PHE A 134 -11.83 15.65 0.26
CA PHE A 134 -12.46 16.35 -0.86
C PHE A 134 -13.56 17.34 -0.44
N THR A 135 -13.81 17.49 0.88
CA THR A 135 -14.87 18.38 1.38
C THR A 135 -14.49 19.86 1.31
N CYS A 136 -13.37 20.25 1.93
CA CYS A 136 -12.87 21.62 1.91
C CYS A 136 -11.34 21.70 2.11
N ARG A 137 -10.74 22.85 1.75
CA ARG A 137 -9.29 23.08 1.83
C ARG A 137 -8.73 22.99 3.25
N GLN A 138 -9.46 23.53 4.23
CA GLN A 138 -9.04 23.50 5.62
C GLN A 138 -8.99 22.05 6.14
N MET A 139 -10.05 21.29 5.91
CA MET A 139 -10.11 19.88 6.30
C MET A 139 -9.03 19.04 5.60
N TYR A 140 -8.76 19.31 4.32
CA TYR A 140 -7.65 18.67 3.60
C TYR A 140 -6.30 18.90 4.28
N GLN A 141 -5.99 20.14 4.66
CA GLN A 141 -4.71 20.48 5.30
C GLN A 141 -4.55 19.80 6.67
N GLU A 142 -5.61 19.79 7.47
CA GLU A 142 -5.61 19.20 8.81
C GLU A 142 -5.58 17.65 8.76
N LEU A 143 -6.38 17.02 7.89
CA LEU A 143 -6.51 15.56 7.83
C LEU A 143 -5.37 14.86 7.11
N ARG A 144 -4.72 15.53 6.14
CA ARG A 144 -3.73 14.88 5.29
C ARG A 144 -2.63 14.20 6.11
N GLN A 145 -2.01 14.92 7.05
CA GLN A 145 -0.94 14.34 7.89
C GLN A 145 -1.47 13.19 8.75
N LEU A 146 -2.65 13.37 9.35
CA LEU A 146 -3.27 12.35 10.18
C LEU A 146 -3.54 11.05 9.39
N ILE A 147 -4.06 11.15 8.16
CA ILE A 147 -4.32 9.98 7.31
C ILE A 147 -3.01 9.25 7.00
N TYR A 148 -1.95 9.96 6.60
CA TYR A 148 -0.65 9.30 6.34
C TYR A 148 -0.06 8.65 7.60
N SER A 149 -0.23 9.27 8.79
CA SER A 149 0.24 8.70 10.06
C SER A 149 -0.52 7.44 10.49
N ARG A 150 -1.80 7.32 10.12
CA ARG A 150 -2.67 6.19 10.47
C ARG A 150 -2.76 5.11 9.39
N THR A 151 -2.18 5.38 8.23
CA THR A 151 -2.12 4.43 7.14
C THR A 151 -0.88 3.56 7.28
N THR A 152 -1.07 2.25 7.17
CA THR A 152 0.00 1.28 7.00
C THR A 152 0.14 1.01 5.51
N PHE A 153 1.26 1.42 4.93
CA PHE A 153 1.52 1.21 3.51
C PHE A 153 2.23 -0.13 3.31
N CYS A 154 1.59 -1.03 2.57
CA CYS A 154 2.13 -2.34 2.24
C CYS A 154 2.59 -2.36 0.78
N PHE A 155 3.84 -2.75 0.56
CA PHE A 155 4.46 -2.80 -0.77
C PHE A 155 4.89 -4.22 -1.12
N ASP A 156 4.45 -4.70 -2.29
CA ASP A 156 4.88 -5.99 -2.84
C ASP A 156 6.30 -5.95 -3.41
N ARG A 157 6.74 -4.77 -3.85
CA ARG A 157 8.02 -4.56 -4.53
C ARG A 157 8.63 -3.23 -4.12
N PHE A 158 9.92 -3.24 -3.81
CA PHE A 158 10.63 -2.02 -3.41
C PHE A 158 10.73 -0.96 -4.51
N VAL A 159 10.63 -1.35 -5.79
CA VAL A 159 10.59 -0.39 -6.91
C VAL A 159 9.35 0.49 -6.82
N VAL A 160 8.25 -0.05 -6.31
CA VAL A 160 6.98 0.68 -6.10
C VAL A 160 7.16 1.74 -5.02
N ILE A 161 7.91 1.44 -3.96
CA ILE A 161 8.23 2.41 -2.88
C ILE A 161 8.92 3.64 -3.47
N ASN A 162 9.97 3.47 -4.27
CA ASN A 162 10.68 4.59 -4.90
C ASN A 162 9.75 5.48 -5.75
N LYS A 163 8.79 4.87 -6.45
CA LYS A 163 7.83 5.60 -7.28
C LYS A 163 6.76 6.29 -6.44
N PHE A 164 6.33 5.65 -5.36
CA PHE A 164 5.44 6.23 -4.37
C PHE A 164 6.07 7.46 -3.72
N LEU A 165 7.31 7.35 -3.24
CA LEU A 165 8.07 8.47 -2.67
C LEU A 165 8.26 9.63 -3.66
N ASN A 166 8.43 9.36 -4.96
CA ASN A 166 8.48 10.41 -5.99
C ASN A 166 7.15 11.14 -6.20
N ARG A 167 6.02 10.56 -5.78
CA ARG A 167 4.67 11.12 -5.95
C ARG A 167 4.14 11.77 -4.68
N VAL A 168 4.54 11.23 -3.53
CA VAL A 168 4.13 11.75 -2.23
C VAL A 168 4.87 13.05 -1.95
N GLN A 169 4.13 14.05 -1.48
CA GLN A 169 4.74 15.31 -1.07
C GLN A 169 5.60 15.10 0.17
N LYS A 170 6.76 15.76 0.25
CA LYS A 170 7.73 15.59 1.35
C LYS A 170 7.10 15.69 2.75
N ALA A 171 6.23 16.68 2.98
CA ALA A 171 5.55 16.86 4.27
C ALA A 171 4.57 15.72 4.62
N SER A 172 4.05 14.98 3.62
CA SER A 172 3.27 13.76 3.88
C SER A 172 4.17 12.57 4.17
N ALA A 173 5.29 12.46 3.46
CA ALA A 173 6.24 11.36 3.61
C ALA A 173 6.80 11.31 5.05
N THR A 174 7.12 12.46 5.62
CA THR A 174 7.56 12.56 7.03
C THR A 174 6.49 12.14 8.04
N SER A 175 5.21 12.14 7.66
CA SER A 175 4.11 11.73 8.53
C SER A 175 3.84 10.21 8.47
N ILE A 176 4.51 9.45 7.59
CA ILE A 176 4.29 8.02 7.47
C ILE A 176 4.94 7.29 8.64
N GLU A 177 4.12 6.68 9.50
CA GLU A 177 4.62 5.99 10.70
C GLU A 177 4.77 4.48 10.53
N ARG A 178 4.02 3.87 9.59
CA ARG A 178 3.91 2.41 9.45
C ARG A 178 4.17 1.97 8.02
N LEU A 179 5.14 1.08 7.84
CA LEU A 179 5.54 0.55 6.54
C LEU A 179 5.64 -0.97 6.60
N GLU A 180 5.06 -1.64 5.60
CA GLU A 180 5.23 -3.07 5.37
C GLU A 180 5.86 -3.28 3.99
N VAL A 181 6.94 -4.06 3.93
CA VAL A 181 7.65 -4.32 2.68
C VAL A 181 7.88 -5.81 2.52
N ILE A 182 7.38 -6.34 1.42
CA ILE A 182 7.74 -7.66 0.94
C ILE A 182 8.93 -7.50 0.00
N HIS A 183 10.04 -8.16 0.33
CA HIS A 183 11.24 -8.16 -0.47
C HIS A 183 11.66 -9.58 -0.78
N LYS A 184 11.68 -9.92 -2.07
CA LYS A 184 12.26 -11.16 -2.57
C LYS A 184 13.61 -10.81 -3.18
N GLY A 185 14.68 -11.36 -2.61
CA GLY A 185 16.04 -11.22 -3.08
C GLY A 185 16.23 -11.83 -4.47
N TYR A 186 17.36 -11.53 -5.08
CA TYR A 186 17.77 -12.17 -6.33
C TYR A 186 18.54 -13.45 -5.99
N SER A 187 18.22 -14.58 -6.63
CA SER A 187 18.96 -15.82 -6.42
C SER A 187 20.39 -15.74 -6.94
N GLU A 188 21.30 -16.50 -6.35
CA GLU A 188 22.65 -16.62 -6.91
C GLU A 188 22.56 -17.14 -8.35
N PRO A 189 23.05 -16.39 -9.35
CA PRO A 189 23.00 -16.85 -10.73
C PRO A 189 23.98 -17.99 -10.96
N GLU A 190 23.60 -18.96 -11.78
CA GLU A 190 24.49 -20.06 -12.20
C GLU A 190 25.68 -19.53 -13.01
N LEU A 191 25.45 -18.51 -13.83
CA LEU A 191 26.47 -17.87 -14.65
C LEU A 191 27.08 -16.67 -13.92
N MET A 192 28.41 -16.65 -13.80
CA MET A 192 29.15 -15.55 -13.19
C MET A 192 28.89 -14.19 -13.87
N ALA A 193 28.59 -14.19 -15.17
CA ALA A 193 28.24 -12.98 -15.91
C ALA A 193 26.97 -12.32 -15.38
N ASP A 194 26.00 -13.10 -14.89
CA ASP A 194 24.73 -12.58 -14.39
C ASP A 194 24.81 -12.06 -12.96
N ARG A 195 25.95 -12.27 -12.28
CA ARG A 195 26.21 -11.74 -10.94
C ARG A 195 26.15 -10.22 -10.89
N GLU A 196 26.41 -9.55 -12.02
CA GLU A 196 26.25 -8.10 -12.12
C GLU A 196 24.80 -7.66 -11.84
N TRP A 197 23.80 -8.44 -12.29
CA TRP A 197 22.39 -8.11 -12.09
C TRP A 197 21.98 -8.21 -10.63
N LYS A 198 22.49 -9.21 -9.91
CA LYS A 198 22.33 -9.34 -8.47
C LYS A 198 22.95 -8.15 -7.74
N SER A 199 24.22 -7.85 -8.01
CA SER A 199 24.91 -6.69 -7.41
C SER A 199 24.16 -5.37 -7.65
N ARG A 200 23.62 -5.17 -8.87
CA ARG A 200 22.79 -4.00 -9.21
C ARG A 200 21.46 -4.00 -8.44
N HIS A 201 20.83 -5.16 -8.27
CA HIS A 201 19.59 -5.31 -7.51
C HIS A 201 19.82 -4.97 -6.03
N ASP A 202 20.85 -5.52 -5.42
CA ASP A 202 21.18 -5.32 -4.01
C ASP A 202 21.60 -3.87 -3.73
N ALA A 203 22.36 -3.26 -4.65
CA ALA A 203 22.68 -1.85 -4.59
C ALA A 203 21.41 -0.96 -4.66
N ARG A 204 20.43 -1.33 -5.50
CA ARG A 204 19.14 -0.61 -5.57
C ARG A 204 18.30 -0.81 -4.32
N TRP A 205 18.32 -2.00 -3.73
CA TRP A 205 17.65 -2.28 -2.46
C TRP A 205 18.25 -1.44 -1.33
N ALA A 206 19.58 -1.45 -1.19
CA ALA A 206 20.29 -0.62 -0.21
C ALA A 206 20.03 0.89 -0.41
N ALA A 207 20.07 1.36 -1.65
CA ALA A 207 19.77 2.76 -1.97
C ALA A 207 18.32 3.13 -1.64
N MET A 208 17.37 2.22 -1.85
CA MET A 208 15.97 2.42 -1.49
C MET A 208 15.80 2.52 0.03
N LEU A 209 16.43 1.64 0.81
CA LEU A 209 16.38 1.70 2.27
C LEU A 209 17.00 3.00 2.81
N LYS A 210 18.15 3.42 2.27
CA LYS A 210 18.76 4.71 2.59
C LYS A 210 17.83 5.88 2.29
N ARG A 211 17.08 5.81 1.19
CA ARG A 211 16.10 6.82 0.83
C ARG A 211 14.88 6.82 1.74
N VAL A 212 14.36 5.64 2.10
CA VAL A 212 13.28 5.49 3.09
C VAL A 212 13.68 6.14 4.41
N LYS A 213 14.90 5.88 4.88
CA LYS A 213 15.43 6.53 6.08
C LYS A 213 15.43 8.06 5.98
N ALA A 214 15.86 8.60 4.83
CA ALA A 214 15.97 10.04 4.63
C ALA A 214 14.62 10.75 4.46
N GLU A 215 13.64 10.10 3.82
CA GLU A 215 12.34 10.73 3.51
C GLU A 215 11.24 10.40 4.53
N LEU A 216 11.29 9.24 5.17
CA LEU A 216 10.29 8.76 6.15
C LEU A 216 10.80 8.94 7.58
N THR A 217 11.09 10.18 7.96
CA THR A 217 11.64 10.49 9.30
C THR A 217 10.67 10.15 10.45
N GLY A 218 9.37 10.07 10.18
CA GLY A 218 8.35 9.65 11.14
C GLY A 218 8.16 8.14 11.27
N LEU A 219 8.95 7.32 10.56
CA LEU A 219 8.79 5.87 10.56
C LEU A 219 9.05 5.30 11.96
N ARG A 220 8.03 4.67 12.55
CA ARG A 220 8.09 4.07 13.89
C ARG A 220 7.93 2.56 13.86
N ARG A 221 7.10 2.07 12.93
CA ARG A 221 6.76 0.65 12.81
C ARG A 221 7.13 0.14 11.43
N LEU A 222 7.93 -0.92 11.40
CA LEU A 222 8.38 -1.54 10.17
C LEU A 222 8.09 -3.04 10.22
N LYS A 223 7.41 -3.55 9.20
CA LYS A 223 7.28 -4.97 8.94
C LYS A 223 8.02 -5.32 7.65
N LEU A 224 8.89 -6.32 7.70
CA LEU A 224 9.68 -6.77 6.55
C LEU A 224 9.47 -8.26 6.35
N ASP A 225 8.97 -8.63 5.18
CA ASP A 225 8.88 -10.01 4.75
C ASP A 225 10.00 -10.24 3.73
N LEU A 226 11.11 -10.80 4.19
CA LEU A 226 12.35 -10.96 3.44
C LEU A 226 12.51 -12.41 2.99
N THR A 227 12.67 -12.64 1.69
CA THR A 227 13.10 -13.94 1.16
C THR A 227 14.50 -13.79 0.57
N ILE A 228 15.49 -14.47 1.14
CA ILE A 228 16.89 -14.43 0.70
C ILE A 228 17.23 -15.72 -0.05
N TYR A 229 17.96 -15.58 -1.15
CA TYR A 229 18.36 -16.69 -2.03
C TYR A 229 19.88 -16.69 -2.28
N ASP A 230 20.65 -16.10 -1.36
CA ASP A 230 22.09 -15.92 -1.49
C ASP A 230 22.82 -17.23 -1.16
N TRP A 231 23.83 -17.58 -1.95
CA TRP A 231 24.68 -18.73 -1.70
C TRP A 231 26.12 -18.48 -2.17
N PRO A 232 27.16 -18.82 -1.39
CA PRO A 232 27.11 -19.27 0.01
C PRO A 232 26.70 -18.12 0.94
N CYS A 233 25.79 -18.40 1.87
CA CYS A 233 25.30 -17.45 2.87
C CYS A 233 25.32 -18.18 4.22
N SER A 234 25.86 -17.54 5.26
CA SER A 234 25.86 -18.09 6.63
C SER A 234 24.57 -17.73 7.39
N LEU A 235 23.79 -16.77 6.87
CA LEU A 235 22.65 -16.14 7.54
C LEU A 235 23.04 -15.44 8.84
N ASP A 236 24.21 -14.80 8.86
CA ASP A 236 24.66 -14.00 9.99
C ASP A 236 24.41 -12.51 9.75
N ILE A 237 24.11 -11.76 10.82
CA ILE A 237 23.79 -10.33 10.74
C ILE A 237 25.01 -9.46 10.40
N THR A 238 26.21 -10.03 10.47
CA THR A 238 27.46 -9.37 10.06
C THR A 238 27.63 -9.33 8.53
N GLU A 239 26.84 -10.12 7.80
CA GLU A 239 26.92 -10.24 6.35
C GLU A 239 26.40 -8.98 5.63
N GLY A 240 26.80 -8.85 4.36
CA GLY A 240 26.50 -7.68 3.54
C GLY A 240 25.01 -7.42 3.34
N TRP A 241 24.18 -8.48 3.30
CA TRP A 241 22.73 -8.34 3.08
C TRP A 241 22.01 -7.65 4.25
N ALA A 242 22.50 -7.83 5.49
CA ALA A 242 21.88 -7.29 6.70
C ALA A 242 22.28 -5.83 6.96
N ARG A 243 23.47 -5.40 6.51
CA ARG A 243 23.99 -4.04 6.67
C ARG A 243 22.99 -2.93 6.31
N PRO A 244 22.35 -2.91 5.12
CA PRO A 244 21.43 -1.83 4.77
C PRO A 244 20.17 -1.81 5.64
N LEU A 245 19.79 -2.94 6.25
CA LEU A 245 18.67 -3.01 7.21
C LEU A 245 19.07 -2.43 8.56
N LEU A 246 20.27 -2.71 9.03
CA LEU A 246 20.81 -2.09 10.24
C LEU A 246 20.99 -0.57 10.06
N ASP A 247 21.48 -0.14 8.89
CA ASP A 247 21.65 1.28 8.56
C ASP A 247 20.32 2.03 8.54
N LEU A 248 19.25 1.41 8.05
CA LEU A 248 17.89 1.96 8.09
C LEU A 248 17.46 2.27 9.53
N ALA A 249 17.82 1.41 10.47
CA ALA A 249 17.37 1.46 11.85
C ALA A 249 18.26 2.28 12.80
N SER A 250 19.22 3.08 12.30
CA SER A 250 20.25 3.73 13.16
C SER A 250 19.71 4.43 14.40
N ASP A 251 18.56 5.10 14.30
CA ASP A 251 17.99 5.91 15.38
C ASP A 251 17.05 5.07 16.27
N GLY A 252 16.91 3.79 15.91
CA GLY A 252 16.06 2.78 16.51
C GLY A 252 14.60 2.98 16.14
N LEU A 253 13.98 1.92 15.61
CA LEU A 253 12.54 1.91 15.38
C LEU A 253 11.79 1.52 16.67
N GLU A 254 10.55 1.98 16.84
CA GLU A 254 9.73 1.61 17.99
C GLU A 254 9.28 0.14 17.90
N ARG A 255 8.92 -0.31 16.69
CA ARG A 255 8.48 -1.68 16.44
C ARG A 255 9.06 -2.18 15.14
N VAL A 256 9.74 -3.31 15.19
CA VAL A 256 10.20 -4.03 14.01
C VAL A 256 9.70 -5.46 14.06
N GLU A 257 9.16 -5.92 12.94
CA GLU A 257 8.76 -7.29 12.69
C GLU A 257 9.43 -7.76 11.41
N ILE A 258 10.18 -8.86 11.48
CA ILE A 258 10.91 -9.41 10.35
C ILE A 258 10.49 -10.87 10.20
N LEU A 259 9.93 -11.19 9.04
CA LEU A 259 9.74 -12.56 8.59
C LEU A 259 10.87 -12.86 7.61
N LEU A 260 11.78 -13.73 8.02
CA LEU A 260 12.90 -14.15 7.18
C LEU A 260 12.66 -15.57 6.65
N GLU A 261 12.69 -15.70 5.33
CA GLU A 261 12.61 -16.95 4.61
C GLU A 261 13.87 -17.19 3.78
N HIS A 262 14.31 -18.43 3.71
CA HIS A 262 15.43 -18.87 2.89
C HIS A 262 15.17 -20.30 2.43
N ASP A 263 15.59 -20.64 1.21
CA ASP A 263 15.36 -21.95 0.58
C ASP A 263 16.09 -23.13 1.27
N ARG A 264 17.34 -22.93 1.69
CA ARG A 264 18.23 -23.98 2.22
C ARG A 264 18.31 -24.07 3.74
N PHE A 265 17.89 -23.03 4.45
CA PHE A 265 17.99 -23.00 5.92
C PHE A 265 16.68 -23.40 6.59
N HIS A 266 16.81 -24.13 7.70
CA HIS A 266 15.65 -24.53 8.49
C HIS A 266 14.94 -23.29 9.07
N LYS A 267 13.60 -23.32 9.09
CA LYS A 267 12.75 -22.19 9.55
C LYS A 267 13.15 -21.66 10.93
N MET A 268 13.60 -22.54 11.83
CA MET A 268 14.05 -22.15 13.18
C MET A 268 15.31 -21.27 13.15
N LYS A 269 16.27 -21.54 12.25
CA LYS A 269 17.46 -20.71 12.09
C LYS A 269 17.07 -19.34 11.55
N CYS A 270 16.25 -19.30 10.49
CA CYS A 270 15.75 -18.04 9.92
C CYS A 270 14.99 -17.20 10.96
N ALA A 271 14.13 -17.84 11.76
CA ALA A 271 13.41 -17.17 12.85
C ALA A 271 14.37 -16.64 13.95
N GLY A 272 15.43 -17.37 14.29
CA GLY A 272 16.46 -16.93 15.24
C GLY A 272 17.17 -15.67 14.75
N VAL A 273 17.65 -15.71 13.50
CA VAL A 273 18.34 -14.58 12.85
C VAL A 273 17.40 -13.37 12.70
N ALA A 274 16.15 -13.59 12.30
CA ALA A 274 15.14 -12.54 12.24
C ALA A 274 14.93 -11.86 13.59
N ARG A 275 14.82 -12.62 14.68
CA ARG A 275 14.67 -12.07 16.05
C ARG A 275 15.90 -11.29 16.51
N GLU A 276 17.09 -11.76 16.16
CA GLU A 276 18.33 -11.04 16.49
C GLU A 276 18.41 -9.72 15.70
N LEU A 277 18.07 -9.74 14.41
CA LEU A 277 18.02 -8.56 13.56
C LEU A 277 16.98 -7.55 14.05
N GLU A 278 15.77 -8.02 14.36
CA GLU A 278 14.71 -7.23 15.00
C GLU A 278 15.20 -6.56 16.30
N SER A 279 15.91 -7.30 17.14
CA SER A 279 16.42 -6.81 18.42
C SER A 279 17.48 -5.73 18.26
N LYS A 280 18.30 -5.82 17.20
CA LYS A 280 19.29 -4.81 16.82
C LYS A 280 18.65 -3.56 16.19
N MET A 281 17.56 -3.71 15.44
CA MET A 281 16.87 -2.60 14.79
C MET A 281 15.89 -1.83 15.70
N MET A 282 15.48 -2.40 16.85
CA MET A 282 14.54 -1.78 17.77
C MET A 282 15.22 -0.96 18.87
N THR A 283 14.60 0.17 19.24
CA THR A 283 14.96 0.92 20.45
C THR A 283 14.79 0.06 21.73
N PRO A 284 15.54 0.34 22.81
CA PRO A 284 15.31 -0.31 24.11
C PRO A 284 13.87 -0.16 24.62
N LYS A 285 13.25 1.01 24.38
CA LYS A 285 11.83 1.26 24.70
C LYS A 285 10.90 0.39 23.86
N GLY A 286 11.15 0.31 22.56
CA GLY A 286 10.42 -0.55 21.63
C GLY A 286 10.46 -2.03 22.01
N ARG A 287 11.64 -2.51 22.41
CA ARG A 287 11.82 -3.89 22.92
C ARG A 287 10.95 -4.17 24.16
N LYS A 288 10.95 -3.27 25.15
CA LYS A 288 10.10 -3.39 26.34
C LYS A 288 8.62 -3.40 25.98
N MET A 289 8.20 -2.50 25.07
CA MET A 289 6.83 -2.43 24.59
C MET A 289 6.41 -3.72 23.87
N LYS A 290 7.26 -4.27 22.99
CA LYS A 290 7.00 -5.53 22.28
C LYS A 290 6.78 -6.71 23.23
N VAL A 291 7.58 -6.81 24.29
CA VAL A 291 7.42 -7.85 25.33
C VAL A 291 6.13 -7.65 26.12
N GLN A 292 5.79 -6.40 26.48
CA GLN A 292 4.54 -6.10 27.19
C GLN A 292 3.30 -6.42 26.33
N GLU A 293 3.32 -6.07 25.05
CA GLU A 293 2.26 -6.40 24.10
C GLU A 293 2.09 -7.91 23.96
N ALA A 294 3.18 -8.66 23.80
CA ALA A 294 3.14 -10.13 23.74
C ALA A 294 2.52 -10.73 25.00
N ARG A 295 2.96 -10.29 26.19
CA ARG A 295 2.36 -10.72 27.47
C ARG A 295 0.87 -10.37 27.59
N ALA A 296 0.48 -9.19 27.11
CA ALA A 296 -0.92 -8.78 27.13
C ALA A 296 -1.77 -9.62 26.16
N GLU A 297 -1.21 -9.98 25.01
CA GLU A 297 -1.86 -10.85 24.03
C GLU A 297 -2.03 -12.27 24.57
N ASP A 298 -1.01 -12.83 25.24
CA ASP A 298 -1.10 -14.14 25.88
C ASP A 298 -2.17 -14.16 26.97
N LYS A 299 -2.25 -13.10 27.79
CA LYS A 299 -3.33 -12.93 28.78
C LYS A 299 -4.71 -12.86 28.12
N ARG A 300 -4.83 -12.19 26.96
CA ARG A 300 -6.11 -12.13 26.21
C ARG A 300 -6.48 -13.48 25.63
N LYS A 301 -5.53 -14.23 25.07
CA LYS A 301 -5.75 -15.59 24.54
C LYS A 301 -6.17 -16.55 25.66
N ALA A 302 -5.48 -16.53 26.80
CA ALA A 302 -5.84 -17.32 27.97
C ALA A 302 -7.27 -17.01 28.48
N LYS A 303 -7.64 -15.71 28.56
CA LYS A 303 -9.00 -15.31 28.95
C LYS A 303 -10.08 -15.80 27.98
N LYS A 304 -9.83 -15.81 26.67
CA LYS A 304 -10.78 -16.34 25.67
C LYS A 304 -11.02 -17.84 25.81
N ILE A 305 -9.97 -18.60 26.17
CA ILE A 305 -10.05 -20.05 26.36
C ILE A 305 -10.83 -20.40 27.63
N LEU A 306 -10.80 -19.53 28.65
CA LEU A 306 -11.49 -19.74 29.93
C LEU A 306 -12.96 -19.29 29.95
N THR A 307 -13.53 -18.84 28.83
CA THR A 307 -14.97 -18.56 28.74
C THR A 307 -15.72 -19.89 28.66
N ILE A 308 -15.88 -20.56 29.80
CA ILE A 308 -16.76 -21.73 29.94
C ILE A 308 -18.19 -21.19 29.83
N THR A 309 -18.83 -21.39 28.68
CA THR A 309 -20.26 -21.14 28.51
C THR A 309 -21.02 -22.18 29.31
N PHE A 310 -21.52 -21.79 30.49
CA PHE A 310 -22.51 -22.60 31.19
C PHE A 310 -23.78 -22.65 30.34
N PRO A 311 -24.30 -23.84 29.99
CA PRO A 311 -25.61 -23.94 29.38
C PRO A 311 -26.62 -23.42 30.40
N LEU A 312 -27.16 -22.23 30.15
CA LEU A 312 -28.35 -21.76 30.84
C LEU A 312 -29.45 -22.77 30.54
N ASN A 313 -29.79 -23.50 31.60
CA ASN A 313 -30.69 -24.63 31.63
C ASN A 313 -32.13 -24.12 31.40
N ASN A 314 -32.44 -23.72 30.18
CA ASN A 314 -33.82 -23.47 29.77
C ASN A 314 -34.49 -24.82 29.55
N ARG A 315 -34.92 -25.45 30.65
CA ARG A 315 -36.01 -26.42 30.66
C ARG A 315 -37.27 -25.70 30.19
N ILE A 316 -37.43 -25.57 28.88
CA ILE A 316 -38.74 -25.40 28.28
C ILE A 316 -39.04 -26.74 27.62
N THR A 317 -39.88 -27.48 28.33
CA THR A 317 -40.73 -28.56 27.83
C THR A 317 -41.14 -28.34 26.38
N SER A 318 -40.74 -29.23 25.47
CA SER A 318 -41.43 -29.37 24.20
C SER A 318 -41.45 -30.84 23.75
N ASN A 319 -42.66 -31.36 23.84
CA ASN A 319 -43.24 -32.54 23.23
C ASN A 319 -42.61 -33.04 21.92
N ASN A 320 -42.61 -34.36 21.82
CA ASN A 320 -42.36 -35.17 20.64
C ASN A 320 -43.15 -34.69 19.41
N VAL A 321 -42.44 -34.40 18.31
CA VAL A 321 -43.02 -34.40 16.95
C VAL A 321 -42.01 -35.07 16.00
N PRO A 322 -42.44 -36.00 15.11
CA PRO A 322 -41.55 -36.69 14.18
C PRO A 322 -41.19 -35.83 12.97
N VAL A 323 -39.96 -36.03 12.49
CA VAL A 323 -39.33 -35.38 11.34
C VAL A 323 -39.93 -35.84 10.01
N PRO A 324 -40.31 -34.93 9.08
CA PRO A 324 -40.46 -35.28 7.67
C PRO A 324 -39.19 -34.98 6.86
N LYS A 325 -38.99 -35.87 5.88
CA LYS A 325 -37.85 -36.01 4.97
C LYS A 325 -37.71 -34.87 3.95
N MET A 326 -36.45 -34.63 3.59
CA MET A 326 -35.92 -34.24 2.27
C MET A 326 -36.64 -33.14 1.46
N ALA A 327 -35.96 -32.00 1.32
CA ALA A 327 -36.04 -31.19 0.10
C ALA A 327 -34.65 -30.70 -0.29
N LYS A 328 -34.20 -31.11 -1.48
CA LYS A 328 -33.00 -30.61 -2.17
C LYS A 328 -33.11 -29.10 -2.31
N ARG A 329 -32.13 -28.34 -1.80
CA ARG A 329 -31.93 -26.93 -2.17
C ARG A 329 -30.75 -26.83 -3.13
N THR A 330 -31.10 -26.56 -4.38
CA THR A 330 -30.28 -25.88 -5.38
C THR A 330 -29.66 -24.63 -4.75
N GLY A 331 -28.33 -24.53 -4.78
CA GLY A 331 -27.60 -23.38 -4.29
C GLY A 331 -27.67 -22.22 -5.27
N LEU A 332 -28.36 -21.15 -4.89
CA LEU A 332 -28.11 -19.80 -5.40
C LEU A 332 -26.78 -19.31 -4.81
N SER A 333 -25.68 -19.60 -5.49
CA SER A 333 -24.36 -18.96 -5.24
C SER A 333 -24.05 -17.87 -6.27
N GLU A 334 -25.04 -17.40 -7.01
CA GLU A 334 -24.91 -16.29 -7.95
C GLU A 334 -25.38 -14.98 -7.31
N TYR A 335 -24.63 -14.45 -6.35
CA TYR A 335 -24.74 -13.03 -6.02
C TYR A 335 -23.38 -12.40 -5.71
N ALA A 336 -23.16 -11.28 -6.39
CA ALA A 336 -22.34 -10.14 -6.01
C ALA A 336 -20.82 -10.33 -6.04
N GLN A 337 -20.24 -10.27 -7.25
CA GLN A 337 -18.95 -9.59 -7.41
C GLN A 337 -19.15 -8.09 -7.11
N ALA A 338 -19.03 -7.71 -5.83
CA ALA A 338 -18.82 -6.32 -5.47
C ALA A 338 -17.48 -5.88 -6.07
N GLN A 339 -17.50 -5.00 -7.08
CA GLN A 339 -16.28 -4.43 -7.63
C GLN A 339 -15.56 -3.65 -6.51
N PRO A 340 -14.27 -3.92 -6.24
CA PRO A 340 -13.51 -3.13 -5.29
C PRO A 340 -13.36 -1.71 -5.81
N LEU A 341 -13.54 -0.72 -4.93
CA LEU A 341 -13.31 0.69 -5.23
C LEU A 341 -11.82 0.90 -5.52
N VAL A 342 -11.46 1.01 -6.79
CA VAL A 342 -10.11 1.33 -7.24
C VAL A 342 -9.90 2.84 -7.13
N ALA A 343 -9.11 3.28 -6.16
CA ALA A 343 -8.65 4.66 -6.11
C ALA A 343 -7.45 4.82 -7.07
N THR A 344 -7.61 5.66 -8.09
CA THR A 344 -6.50 6.05 -8.97
C THR A 344 -5.87 7.33 -8.43
N CYS A 345 -4.56 7.30 -8.15
CA CYS A 345 -3.82 8.50 -7.81
C CYS A 345 -3.52 9.31 -9.08
N GLY A 346 -4.48 10.11 -9.51
CA GLY A 346 -4.24 11.26 -10.38
C GLY A 346 -3.76 12.44 -9.54
N ILE A 347 -2.76 13.19 -10.00
CA ILE A 347 -2.47 14.52 -9.46
C ILE A 347 -3.68 15.37 -9.83
N PRO A 348 -4.43 15.92 -8.86
CA PRO A 348 -5.38 16.94 -9.20
C PRO A 348 -4.54 18.20 -9.50
N MET A 349 -4.50 18.60 -10.78
CA MET A 349 -3.99 19.93 -11.13
C MET A 349 -5.00 20.93 -10.56
N TRP A 350 -4.62 21.57 -9.45
CA TRP A 350 -5.27 22.76 -8.90
C TRP A 350 -4.22 23.83 -8.67
#